data_AF-A0A2X3M711-F1
#
_entry.id   AF-A0A2X3M711-F1
#
_cell.length_a   1.000
_cell.length_b   1.000
_cell.length_c   1.000
_cell.angle_alpha   90.00
_cell.angle_beta   90.00
_cell.angle_gamma   90.00
#
_symmetry.space_group_name_H-M   'P 1'
#
loop_
_entity.id
_entity.type
_entity.pdbx_description
1 polymer ?
#
loop_
_entity_poly.entity_id
_entity_poly.type
_entity_poly.pdbx_seq_one_letter_code
_entity_poly.pdbx_strand_id
1 'polypeptide(L)' 'MSELSYLEKLMDGVEVEWLPLSKVFNLRNGYTPSKTKKEFWANGDIPWFRMDDIRENGRILGNSLQKISSCAVKGGETIS' A
#
# COMPACT_ATOMS: atom_id res chain seq x y z
N MET A 1 23.25 1.82 36.03
CA MET A 1 23.40 1.90 34.56
C MET A 1 22.07 1.48 33.97
N SER A 2 21.43 2.29 33.14
CA SER A 2 20.18 1.88 32.48
C SER A 2 20.49 0.81 31.44
N GLU A 3 19.72 -0.27 31.44
CA GLU A 3 19.72 -1.26 30.36
C GLU A 3 19.48 -0.56 29.02
N LEU A 4 20.34 -0.83 28.03
CA LEU A 4 20.13 -0.36 26.65
C LEU A 4 18.89 -1.02 26.06
N SER A 5 18.12 -0.24 25.32
CA SER A 5 17.01 -0.73 24.50
C SER A 5 17.50 -1.70 23.43
N TYR A 6 16.61 -2.57 22.96
CA TYR A 6 16.94 -3.57 21.94
C TYR A 6 17.41 -2.93 20.62
N LEU A 7 16.92 -1.73 20.33
CA LEU A 7 17.30 -0.97 19.15
C LEU A 7 18.75 -0.48 19.23
N GLU A 8 19.16 0.05 20.39
CA GLU A 8 20.54 0.50 20.63
C GLU A 8 21.53 -0.67 20.51
N LYS A 9 21.15 -1.87 20.96
CA LYS A 9 21.96 -3.09 20.81
C LYS A 9 22.14 -3.51 19.34
N LEU A 10 21.11 -3.36 18.51
CA LEU A 10 21.18 -3.68 17.08
C LEU A 10 22.00 -2.65 16.29
N MET A 11 22.11 -1.43 16.79
CA MET A 11 22.79 -0.31 16.13
C MET A 11 24.21 -0.07 16.68
N ASP A 12 24.70 -0.93 17.57
CA ASP A 12 26.02 -0.75 18.19
C ASP A 12 27.15 -0.82 17.14
N GLY A 13 28.05 0.16 17.18
CA GLY A 13 29.16 0.28 16.23
C GLY A 13 28.81 0.71 14.80
N VAL A 14 27.55 1.05 14.51
CA VAL A 14 27.10 1.51 13.19
C VAL A 14 26.64 2.97 13.26
N GLU A 15 27.13 3.80 12.33
CA GLU A 15 26.61 5.16 12.17
C GLU A 15 25.23 5.10 11.51
N VAL A 16 24.21 5.66 12.17
CA VAL A 16 22.82 5.65 11.70
C VAL A 16 22.30 7.06 11.53
N GLU A 17 21.86 7.38 10.31
CA GLU A 17 21.16 8.62 10.00
C GLU A 17 19.65 8.43 10.10
N TRP A 18 19.00 9.29 10.88
CA TRP A 18 17.55 9.34 10.99
C TRP A 18 16.97 10.25 9.91
N LEU A 19 16.32 9.66 8.91
CA LEU A 19 15.67 10.39 7.83
C LEU A 19 14.15 10.43 7.99
N PRO A 20 13.49 11.56 7.68
CA PRO A 20 12.04 11.60 7.59
C PRO A 20 11.57 10.69 6.44
N LEU A 21 10.44 9.99 6.63
CA LEU A 21 9.88 9.07 5.63
C LEU A 21 9.68 9.72 4.25
N SER A 22 9.31 11.01 4.22
CA SER A 22 9.12 11.76 2.98
C SER A 22 10.37 11.92 2.12
N LYS A 23 11.58 11.73 2.66
CA LYS A 23 12.83 11.73 1.89
C LYS A 23 13.09 10.39 1.19
N VAL A 24 12.49 9.31 1.66
CA VAL A 24 12.74 7.94 1.19
C VAL A 24 11.54 7.38 0.41
N PHE A 25 10.33 7.85 0.71
CA PHE A 25 9.09 7.33 0.14
C PHE A 25 8.21 8.42 -0.47
N ASN A 26 7.57 8.08 -1.59
CA ASN A 26 6.45 8.84 -2.15
C ASN A 26 5.15 8.39 -1.49
N LEU A 27 4.62 9.21 -0.59
CA LEU A 27 3.37 8.90 0.11
C LEU A 27 2.17 9.30 -0.75
N ARG A 28 1.23 8.37 -0.94
CA ARG A 28 -0.07 8.63 -1.59
C ARG A 28 -1.19 8.15 -0.67
N ASN A 29 -2.29 8.88 -0.65
CA ASN A 29 -3.50 8.44 0.05
C ASN A 29 -4.25 7.42 -0.81
N GLY A 30 -4.88 6.44 -0.16
CA GLY A 30 -5.83 5.56 -0.81
C GLY A 30 -7.10 6.31 -1.26
N TYR A 31 -7.86 5.68 -2.16
CA TYR A 31 -9.14 6.18 -2.62
C TYR A 31 -10.08 5.01 -2.84
N THR A 32 -11.32 5.08 -2.33
CA THR A 32 -12.33 4.04 -2.59
C THR A 32 -13.34 4.53 -3.64
N PRO A 33 -13.47 3.86 -4.80
CA PRO A 33 -14.51 4.16 -5.78
C PRO A 33 -15.92 4.03 -5.20
N SER A 34 -16.85 4.86 -5.65
CA SER A 34 -18.25 4.76 -5.23
C SER A 34 -18.87 3.44 -5.74
N LYS A 35 -19.51 2.69 -4.84
CA LYS A 35 -20.26 1.46 -5.20
C LYS A 35 -21.56 1.74 -5.96
N THR A 36 -22.13 2.94 -5.83
CA THR A 36 -23.39 3.30 -6.51
C THR A 36 -23.18 3.54 -8.00
N LYS A 37 -21.97 3.93 -8.41
CA LYS A 37 -21.59 4.11 -9.81
C LYS A 37 -21.19 2.77 -10.42
N LYS A 38 -22.14 2.08 -11.02
CA LYS A 38 -21.92 0.74 -11.61
C LYS A 38 -20.79 0.73 -12.65
N GLU A 39 -20.63 1.82 -13.40
CA GLU A 39 -19.55 2.01 -14.39
C GLU A 39 -18.14 1.84 -13.82
N PHE A 40 -17.94 2.08 -12.51
CA PHE A 40 -16.65 1.91 -11.85
C PHE A 40 -16.26 0.46 -11.61
N TRP A 41 -17.23 -0.46 -11.70
CA TRP A 41 -17.06 -1.88 -11.36
C TRP A 41 -17.40 -2.81 -12.53
N ALA A 42 -18.13 -2.32 -13.53
CA ALA A 42 -18.46 -3.06 -14.73
C ALA A 42 -17.23 -3.18 -15.64
N ASN A 43 -16.99 -4.38 -16.16
CA ASN A 43 -15.87 -4.68 -17.07
C ASN A 43 -14.51 -4.21 -16.54
N GLY A 44 -14.31 -4.27 -15.21
CA GLY A 44 -13.07 -3.86 -14.57
C GLY A 44 -11.92 -4.83 -14.85
N ASP A 45 -10.77 -4.28 -15.21
CA ASP A 45 -9.52 -4.97 -15.48
C ASP A 45 -8.43 -4.64 -14.46
N ILE A 46 -8.59 -3.55 -13.69
CA ILE A 46 -7.64 -3.10 -12.67
C ILE A 46 -7.96 -3.76 -11.32
N PRO A 47 -7.01 -4.46 -10.68
CA PRO A 47 -7.22 -5.07 -9.38
C PRO A 47 -7.58 -4.05 -8.28
N TRP A 48 -8.64 -4.33 -7.53
CA TRP A 48 -9.06 -3.57 -6.36
C TRP A 48 -8.87 -4.42 -5.09
N PHE A 49 -7.71 -4.30 -4.47
CA PHE A 49 -7.33 -5.12 -3.32
C PHE A 49 -8.05 -4.69 -2.03
N ARG A 50 -8.57 -5.69 -1.32
CA ARG A 50 -9.23 -5.57 -0.03
C ARG A 50 -8.59 -6.54 0.96
N MET A 51 -9.06 -6.49 2.21
CA MET A 51 -8.56 -7.39 3.26
C MET A 51 -8.76 -8.88 2.94
N ASP A 52 -9.81 -9.23 2.21
CA ASP A 52 -10.08 -10.62 1.81
C ASP A 52 -8.97 -11.13 0.87
N ASP A 53 -8.54 -10.29 -0.09
CA ASP A 53 -7.46 -10.63 -1.01
C ASP A 53 -6.12 -10.85 -0.28
N ILE A 54 -5.88 -10.08 0.78
CA ILE A 54 -4.68 -10.21 1.64
C ILE A 54 -4.73 -11.49 2.45
N ARG A 55 -5.89 -11.83 3.03
CA ARG A 55 -6.05 -13.07 3.80
C ARG A 55 -5.88 -14.31 2.94
N GLU A 56 -6.30 -14.24 1.68
CA GLU A 56 -6.22 -15.36 0.73
C GLU A 56 -4.81 -15.53 0.15
N ASN A 57 -4.12 -14.44 -0.22
CA ASN A 57 -2.86 -14.50 -0.96
C ASN A 57 -1.60 -14.14 -0.13
N GLY A 58 -1.77 -13.66 1.11
CA GLY A 58 -0.67 -13.37 2.01
C GLY A 58 0.19 -12.16 1.59
N ARG A 59 1.47 -12.39 1.26
CA ARG A 59 2.49 -11.33 1.13
C ARG A 59 2.57 -10.68 -0.25
N ILE A 60 2.22 -11.41 -1.33
CA ILE A 60 2.34 -10.94 -2.71
C ILE A 60 0.96 -10.97 -3.35
N LEU A 61 0.48 -9.80 -3.80
CA LEU A 61 -0.86 -9.64 -4.38
C LEU A 61 -0.74 -9.40 -5.89
N GLY A 62 -1.01 -10.44 -6.69
CA GLY A 62 -0.97 -10.34 -8.16
C GLY A 62 -2.36 -10.20 -8.81
N ASN A 63 -3.42 -10.59 -8.11
CA ASN A 63 -4.80 -10.53 -8.61
C ASN A 63 -5.77 -10.33 -7.44
N SER A 64 -6.96 -9.78 -7.73
CA SER A 64 -8.00 -9.52 -6.73
C SER A 64 -9.34 -10.14 -7.11
N LEU A 65 -10.15 -10.42 -6.09
CA LEU A 65 -11.53 -10.89 -6.18
C LEU A 65 -12.44 -9.86 -6.86
N GLN A 66 -12.16 -8.57 -6.65
CA GLN A 66 -12.91 -7.46 -7.22
C GLN A 66 -12.00 -6.59 -8.09
N LYS A 67 -12.51 -6.15 -9.24
CA LYS A 67 -11.79 -5.26 -10.15
C LYS A 67 -12.58 -3.98 -10.41
N ILE A 68 -11.87 -2.92 -10.73
CA ILE A 68 -12.43 -1.61 -11.10
C ILE A 68 -12.09 -1.31 -12.55
N SER A 69 -12.90 -0.48 -13.19
CA SER A 69 -12.62 0.04 -14.52
C SER A 69 -11.64 1.22 -14.45
N SER A 70 -11.01 1.54 -15.58
CA SER A 70 -10.07 2.66 -15.69
C SER A 70 -10.67 4.02 -15.31
N CYS A 71 -11.96 4.24 -15.53
CA CYS A 71 -12.63 5.50 -15.17
C CYS A 71 -12.81 5.68 -13.65
N ALA A 72 -12.65 4.62 -12.86
CA ALA A 72 -12.68 4.68 -11.41
C ALA A 72 -11.34 5.11 -10.80
N VAL A 73 -10.26 5.15 -11.59
CA VAL A 73 -8.92 5.53 -11.11
C VAL A 73 -8.85 7.03 -10.91
N LYS A 74 -8.80 7.46 -9.65
CA LYS A 74 -8.67 8.88 -9.30
C LYS A 74 -7.28 9.40 -9.68
N GLY A 75 -7.23 10.44 -10.52
CA GLY A 75 -5.97 11.06 -10.94
C GLY A 75 -5.27 10.35 -12.09
N GLY A 76 -5.85 9.30 -12.67
CA GLY A 76 -5.35 8.65 -13.89
C GLY A 76 -4.06 7.85 -13.75
N GLU A 77 -3.48 7.75 -12.56
CA GLU A 77 -2.24 7.03 -12.33
C GLU A 77 -2.44 5.81 -11.44
N THR A 78 -2.14 4.63 -11.97
CA THR A 78 -1.87 3.42 -11.20
C THR A 78 -0.39 3.40 -10.81
N ILE A 79 -0.05 2.96 -9.60
CA ILE A 79 1.35 2.76 -9.22
C ILE A 79 1.78 1.43 -9.85
N SER A 80 2.69 1.50 -10.83
CA SER A 80 3.35 0.35 -11.46
C SER A 80 4.66 0.01 -10.76
#